data_AF-A0A9V1GK81-F1
#
_entry.id   AF-A0A9V1GK81-F1
#
_cell.length_a   1.000
_cell.length_b   1.000
_cell.length_c   1.000
_cell.angle_alpha   90.00
_cell.angle_beta   90.00
_cell.angle_gamma   90.00
#
_symmetry.space_group_name_H-M   'P 1'
#
loop_
_entity.id
_entity.type
_entity.pdbx_description
1 polymer ?
#
loop_
_entity_poly.entity_id
_entity_poly.type
_entity_poly.pdbx_seq_one_letter_code
_entity_poly.pdbx_strand_id
1 'polypeptide(L)'
;MAASGPALCLFDVDGTLTAPRQKITKEMDGFLQNLRRKIKIGVVGGSDFVKVQEQLGSDVVEKYDYVFPENGLVAYKDGKLLCKQNIQGHLGEALIQDLINYCLSYIAKIKLPRKRGTFIEFRNGMLNVSPIGRSCSQEERMEFHELDKKENIRQKFVADLRKEFAGKGITFSIGIMHADGLQEREARSALTSFLMDGTRGTAWDMWKKTAIRPSISSETKPCRAGTTTRSSLTRGPWATR
;
A
#
# COMPACT_ATOMS: atom_id res chain seq x y z
N MET A 1 34.80 -14.79 2.77
CA MET A 1 33.51 -14.40 2.16
C MET A 1 32.47 -14.36 3.27
N ALA A 2 31.92 -13.21 3.62
CA ALA A 2 30.84 -13.16 4.61
C ALA A 2 29.65 -13.96 4.06
N ALA A 3 29.11 -14.90 4.84
CA ALA A 3 27.92 -15.64 4.45
C ALA A 3 26.77 -14.63 4.28
N SER A 4 26.25 -14.47 3.05
CA SER A 4 25.10 -13.61 2.82
C SER A 4 23.94 -14.17 3.62
N GLY A 5 23.35 -13.35 4.50
CA GLY A 5 22.18 -13.72 5.27
C GLY A 5 20.97 -14.04 4.40
N PRO A 6 19.84 -14.41 5.02
CA PRO A 6 18.59 -14.66 4.31
C PRO A 6 18.22 -13.48 3.41
N ALA A 7 17.87 -13.78 2.15
CA ALA A 7 17.53 -12.78 1.14
C ALA A 7 16.11 -13.00 0.59
N LEU A 8 15.52 -11.93 0.04
CA LEU A 8 14.18 -11.89 -0.54
C LEU A 8 14.26 -11.11 -1.86
N CYS A 9 13.69 -11.67 -2.93
CA CYS A 9 13.46 -10.94 -4.17
C CYS A 9 12.01 -10.42 -4.21
N LEU A 10 11.84 -9.11 -4.34
CA LEU A 10 10.54 -8.48 -4.59
C LEU A 10 10.48 -7.98 -6.03
N PHE A 11 9.40 -8.34 -6.71
CA PHE A 11 9.16 -7.98 -8.10
C PHE A 11 7.92 -7.10 -8.22
N ASP A 12 8.01 -6.06 -9.05
CA ASP A 12 6.80 -5.42 -9.57
C ASP A 12 6.05 -6.42 -10.48
N VAL A 13 4.76 -6.22 -10.69
CA VAL A 13 3.93 -7.17 -11.46
C VAL A 13 3.92 -6.79 -12.95
N ASP A 14 3.19 -5.73 -13.31
CA ASP A 14 2.95 -5.35 -14.69
C ASP A 14 4.20 -4.74 -15.33
N GLY A 15 4.59 -5.21 -16.52
CA GLY A 15 5.80 -4.76 -17.20
C GLY A 15 7.12 -5.34 -16.65
N THR A 16 7.09 -6.02 -15.49
CA THR A 16 8.27 -6.71 -14.93
C THR A 16 8.12 -8.23 -15.02
N LEU A 17 7.05 -8.81 -14.47
CA LEU A 17 6.77 -10.25 -14.56
C LEU A 17 5.87 -10.60 -15.75
N THR A 18 5.07 -9.65 -16.20
CA THR A 18 4.14 -9.83 -17.32
C THR A 18 4.36 -8.75 -18.38
N ALA A 19 4.00 -9.04 -19.62
CA ALA A 19 3.77 -7.96 -20.57
C ALA A 19 2.61 -7.08 -20.06
N PRO A 20 2.57 -5.78 -20.42
CA PRO A 20 1.54 -4.86 -19.94
C PRO A 20 0.13 -5.42 -20.12
N ARG A 21 -0.63 -5.55 -19.02
CA ARG A 21 -2.01 -6.06 -18.94
C ARG A 21 -2.22 -7.48 -19.42
N GLN A 22 -1.15 -8.27 -19.54
CA GLN A 22 -1.23 -9.67 -19.92
C GLN A 22 -0.98 -10.58 -18.72
N LYS A 23 -1.37 -11.84 -18.89
CA LYS A 23 -1.07 -12.90 -17.92
C LYS A 23 0.38 -13.33 -18.02
N ILE A 24 0.96 -13.76 -16.91
CA ILE A 24 2.30 -14.33 -16.84
C ILE A 24 2.43 -15.53 -17.78
N THR A 25 3.57 -15.62 -18.46
CA THR A 25 3.87 -16.76 -19.33
C THR A 25 4.24 -17.99 -18.49
N LYS A 26 4.00 -19.20 -19.01
CA LYS A 26 4.39 -20.44 -18.33
C LYS A 26 5.89 -20.52 -18.08
N GLU A 27 6.68 -19.97 -18.99
CA GLU A 27 8.14 -19.90 -18.87
C GLU A 27 8.56 -19.05 -17.67
N MET A 28 8.02 -17.83 -17.54
CA MET A 28 8.33 -16.93 -16.43
C MET A 28 7.85 -17.48 -15.09
N ASP A 29 6.64 -18.06 -15.07
CA ASP A 29 6.11 -18.72 -13.87
C ASP A 29 7.02 -19.87 -13.42
N GLY A 30 7.41 -20.76 -14.35
CA GLY A 30 8.33 -21.87 -14.07
C GLY A 30 9.70 -21.39 -13.59
N PHE A 31 10.22 -20.30 -14.18
CA PHE A 31 11.47 -19.68 -13.74
C PHE A 31 11.39 -19.19 -12.28
N LEU A 32 10.33 -18.46 -11.93
CA LEU A 32 10.12 -17.95 -10.57
C LEU A 32 9.93 -19.08 -9.55
N GLN A 33 9.21 -20.15 -9.91
CA GLN A 33 9.07 -21.32 -9.03
C GLN A 33 10.41 -22.04 -8.79
N ASN A 34 11.28 -22.08 -9.80
CA ASN A 34 12.64 -22.61 -9.64
C ASN A 34 13.51 -21.68 -8.78
N LEU A 35 13.38 -20.36 -8.94
CA LEU A 35 14.06 -19.37 -8.11
C LEU A 35 13.64 -19.47 -6.64
N ARG A 36 12.34 -19.65 -6.39
CA ARG A 36 11.76 -19.79 -5.04
C ARG A 36 12.39 -20.89 -4.19
N ARG A 37 12.89 -21.95 -4.84
CA ARG A 37 13.58 -23.07 -4.15
C ARG A 37 14.92 -22.64 -3.53
N LYS A 38 15.51 -21.54 -4.01
CA LYS A 38 16.83 -21.04 -3.59
C LYS A 38 16.73 -19.78 -2.73
N ILE A 39 15.74 -18.93 -3.01
CA ILE A 39 15.55 -17.64 -2.33
C ILE A 39 14.05 -17.38 -2.18
N LYS A 40 13.65 -16.72 -1.09
CA LYS A 40 12.25 -16.30 -0.93
C LYS A 40 11.90 -15.28 -2.02
N ILE A 41 10.69 -15.38 -2.57
CA ILE A 41 10.21 -14.45 -3.59
C ILE A 41 8.89 -13.82 -3.16
N GLY A 42 8.67 -12.59 -3.59
CA GLY A 42 7.40 -11.92 -3.43
C GLY A 42 7.11 -10.94 -4.54
N VAL A 43 5.86 -10.52 -4.62
CA VAL A 43 5.39 -9.55 -5.60
C VAL A 43 4.78 -8.34 -4.91
N VAL A 44 4.93 -7.17 -5.50
CA VAL A 44 4.35 -5.91 -5.05
C VAL A 44 3.78 -5.17 -6.25
N GLY A 45 2.63 -4.52 -6.10
CA GLY A 45 2.04 -3.75 -7.19
C GLY A 45 0.98 -2.78 -6.71
N GLY A 46 0.74 -1.73 -7.50
CA GLY A 46 -0.28 -0.71 -7.18
C GLY A 46 -1.72 -1.18 -7.42
N SER A 47 -1.90 -2.27 -8.18
CA SER A 47 -3.18 -2.88 -8.48
C SER A 47 -3.80 -3.57 -7.27
N ASP A 48 -5.13 -3.70 -7.28
CA ASP A 48 -5.86 -4.53 -6.32
C ASP A 48 -5.50 -6.03 -6.47
N PHE A 49 -5.86 -6.83 -5.47
CA PHE A 49 -5.54 -8.25 -5.46
C PHE A 49 -6.16 -9.03 -6.62
N VAL A 50 -7.35 -8.63 -7.09
CA VAL A 50 -8.06 -9.32 -8.19
C VAL A 50 -7.24 -9.20 -9.48
N LYS A 51 -6.75 -8.00 -9.79
CA LYS A 51 -5.86 -7.79 -10.94
C LYS A 51 -4.55 -8.56 -10.82
N VAL A 52 -3.98 -8.63 -9.62
CA VAL A 52 -2.79 -9.46 -9.38
C VAL A 52 -3.10 -10.94 -9.67
N GLN A 53 -4.28 -11.44 -9.31
CA GLN A 53 -4.72 -12.80 -9.64
C GLN A 53 -4.96 -13.01 -11.14
N GLU A 54 -5.53 -12.03 -11.84
CA GLU A 54 -5.70 -12.09 -13.30
C GLU A 54 -4.34 -12.25 -14.01
N GLN A 55 -3.32 -11.51 -13.54
CA GLN A 55 -1.99 -11.51 -14.13
C GLN A 55 -1.14 -12.72 -13.72
N LEU A 56 -1.13 -13.10 -12.45
CA LEU A 56 -0.22 -14.11 -11.91
C LEU A 56 -0.87 -15.48 -11.65
N GLY A 57 -2.20 -15.57 -11.77
CA GLY A 57 -2.99 -16.75 -11.45
C GLY A 57 -3.77 -16.60 -10.15
N SER A 58 -4.91 -17.29 -10.05
CA SER A 58 -5.77 -17.27 -8.86
C SER A 58 -5.07 -17.81 -7.60
N ASP A 59 -4.08 -18.68 -7.79
CA ASP A 59 -3.22 -19.32 -6.79
C ASP A 59 -1.97 -18.50 -6.44
N VAL A 60 -1.93 -17.19 -6.78
CA VAL A 60 -0.77 -16.32 -6.54
C VAL A 60 -0.25 -16.35 -5.09
N VAL A 61 -1.12 -16.45 -4.08
CA VAL A 61 -0.71 -16.47 -2.67
C VAL A 61 -0.01 -17.78 -2.26
N GLU A 62 -0.17 -18.83 -3.05
CA GLU A 62 0.50 -20.11 -2.88
C GLU A 62 1.84 -20.12 -3.62
N LYS A 63 1.92 -19.42 -4.76
CA LYS A 63 3.09 -19.34 -5.65
C LYS A 63 4.22 -18.47 -5.15
N TYR A 64 3.92 -17.46 -4.33
CA TYR A 64 4.88 -16.51 -3.80
C TYR A 64 4.87 -16.53 -2.27
N ASP A 65 6.02 -16.30 -1.64
CA ASP A 65 6.11 -16.26 -0.18
C ASP A 65 5.47 -14.99 0.39
N TYR A 66 5.50 -13.91 -0.39
CA TYR A 66 4.85 -12.64 -0.08
C TYR A 66 4.09 -12.09 -1.29
N VAL A 67 2.88 -11.55 -1.06
CA VAL A 67 2.08 -10.87 -2.09
C VAL A 67 1.59 -9.56 -1.51
N PHE A 68 1.96 -8.45 -2.14
CA PHE A 68 1.67 -7.08 -1.68
C PHE A 68 0.88 -6.27 -2.71
N PRO A 69 -0.43 -6.56 -2.91
CA PRO A 69 -1.29 -5.71 -3.70
C PRO A 69 -1.48 -4.34 -3.03
N GLU A 70 -1.94 -3.36 -3.81
CA GLU A 70 -2.19 -2.00 -3.33
C GLU A 70 -0.97 -1.41 -2.59
N ASN A 71 0.23 -1.65 -3.13
CA ASN A 71 1.52 -1.28 -2.54
C ASN A 71 1.74 -1.81 -1.10
N GLY A 72 1.16 -2.96 -0.78
CA GLY A 72 1.31 -3.60 0.53
C GLY A 72 0.29 -3.18 1.59
N LEU A 73 -0.71 -2.36 1.22
CA LEU A 73 -1.87 -2.11 2.07
C LEU A 73 -2.66 -3.39 2.32
N VAL A 74 -2.67 -4.28 1.33
CA VAL A 74 -3.01 -5.68 1.51
C VAL A 74 -1.70 -6.46 1.47
N ALA A 75 -1.49 -7.35 2.44
CA ALA A 75 -0.30 -8.18 2.49
C ALA A 75 -0.68 -9.62 2.76
N TYR A 76 -0.14 -10.53 1.96
CA TYR A 76 -0.17 -11.97 2.22
C TYR A 76 1.24 -12.46 2.50
N LYS A 77 1.35 -13.42 3.41
CA LYS A 77 2.58 -14.16 3.70
C LYS A 77 2.24 -15.64 3.86
N ASP A 78 2.97 -16.49 3.16
CA ASP A 78 2.83 -17.96 3.24
C ASP A 78 1.34 -18.39 3.05
N GLY A 79 0.68 -17.85 2.02
CA GLY A 79 -0.73 -18.13 1.72
C GLY A 79 -1.76 -17.45 2.63
N LYS A 80 -1.35 -16.76 3.69
CA LYS A 80 -2.24 -16.18 4.70
C LYS A 80 -2.28 -14.66 4.62
N LEU A 81 -3.47 -14.09 4.81
CA LEU A 81 -3.62 -12.65 4.95
C LEU A 81 -2.87 -12.18 6.22
N LEU A 82 -1.86 -11.35 6.03
CA LEU A 82 -1.05 -10.78 7.10
C LEU A 82 -1.67 -9.50 7.64
N CYS A 83 -2.00 -8.56 6.75
CA CYS A 83 -2.68 -7.33 7.12
C CYS A 83 -3.50 -6.77 5.97
N LYS A 84 -4.52 -6.01 6.34
CA LYS A 84 -5.26 -5.12 5.45
C LYS A 84 -5.40 -3.78 6.15
N GLN A 85 -4.81 -2.74 5.57
CA GLN A 85 -4.93 -1.37 6.04
C GLN A 85 -5.83 -0.58 5.09
N ASN A 86 -6.57 0.38 5.66
CA ASN A 86 -7.36 1.31 4.89
C ASN A 86 -7.18 2.74 5.43
N ILE A 87 -7.42 3.72 4.57
CA ILE A 87 -7.11 5.12 4.80
C ILE A 87 -7.98 5.70 5.93
N GLN A 88 -9.24 5.25 6.05
CA GLN A 88 -10.12 5.67 7.13
C GLN A 88 -9.70 5.13 8.49
N GLY A 89 -9.16 3.91 8.56
CA GLY A 89 -8.61 3.35 9.79
C GLY A 89 -7.31 4.04 10.22
N HIS A 90 -6.56 4.61 9.26
CA HIS A 90 -5.33 5.34 9.53
C HIS A 90 -5.55 6.81 9.89
N LEU A 91 -6.36 7.53 9.10
CA LEU A 91 -6.60 8.97 9.25
C LEU A 91 -7.78 9.30 10.18
N GLY A 92 -8.68 8.35 10.39
CA GLY A 92 -9.94 8.55 11.10
C GLY A 92 -11.04 9.16 10.22
N GLU A 93 -12.29 8.81 10.54
CA GLU A 93 -13.48 9.24 9.80
C GLU A 93 -13.64 10.76 9.72
N ALA A 94 -13.36 11.49 10.82
CA ALA A 94 -13.51 12.94 10.85
C ALA A 94 -12.62 13.63 9.80
N LEU A 95 -11.34 13.27 9.74
CA LEU A 95 -10.40 13.86 8.78
C LEU A 95 -10.73 13.47 7.33
N ILE A 96 -11.21 12.23 7.12
CA ILE A 96 -11.68 11.78 5.81
C ILE A 96 -12.88 12.60 5.35
N GLN A 97 -13.86 12.83 6.22
CA GLN A 97 -15.03 13.65 5.90
C GLN A 97 -14.65 15.10 5.63
N ASP A 98 -13.74 15.68 6.41
CA ASP A 98 -13.23 17.04 6.17
C ASP A 98 -12.58 17.17 4.77
N LEU A 99 -11.73 16.20 4.40
CA LEU A 99 -11.11 16.13 3.07
C LEU A 99 -12.15 16.03 1.96
N ILE A 100 -13.13 15.13 2.11
CA ILE A 100 -14.19 14.91 1.11
C ILE A 100 -15.04 16.18 0.97
N ASN A 101 -15.48 16.77 2.07
CA ASN A 101 -16.31 17.96 2.10
C ASN A 101 -15.60 19.16 1.46
N TYR A 102 -14.31 19.35 1.78
CA TYR A 102 -13.48 20.36 1.15
C TYR A 102 -13.38 20.13 -0.35
N CYS A 103 -13.06 18.91 -0.78
CA CYS A 103 -12.91 18.57 -2.19
C CYS A 103 -14.21 18.78 -2.97
N LEU A 104 -15.35 18.31 -2.46
CA LEU A 104 -16.65 18.49 -3.10
C LEU A 104 -17.01 19.98 -3.23
N SER A 105 -16.80 20.75 -2.16
CA SER A 105 -17.07 22.19 -2.14
C SER A 105 -16.17 22.97 -3.09
N TYR A 106 -14.89 22.57 -3.19
CA TYR A 106 -13.93 23.18 -4.11
C TYR A 106 -14.30 22.87 -5.57
N ILE A 107 -14.54 21.60 -5.90
CA ILE A 107 -14.91 21.14 -7.25
C ILE A 107 -16.20 21.79 -7.73
N ALA A 108 -17.18 22.01 -6.83
CA ALA A 108 -18.43 22.70 -7.17
C ALA A 108 -18.18 24.11 -7.73
N LYS A 109 -17.17 24.83 -7.22
CA LYS A 109 -16.83 26.21 -7.59
C LYS A 109 -16.04 26.33 -8.89
N ILE A 110 -15.30 25.29 -9.29
CA ILE A 110 -14.53 25.30 -10.55
C ILE A 110 -15.49 25.34 -11.74
N LYS A 111 -15.33 26.30 -12.66
CA LYS A 111 -16.04 26.30 -13.94
C LYS A 111 -15.22 25.54 -14.97
N LEU A 112 -15.84 24.52 -15.58
CA LEU A 112 -15.24 23.67 -16.60
C LEU A 112 -16.20 23.60 -17.79
N PRO A 113 -15.69 23.37 -19.02
CA PRO A 113 -16.53 23.12 -20.20
C PRO A 113 -17.50 21.95 -19.98
N ARG A 114 -17.03 20.91 -19.27
CA ARG A 114 -17.80 19.72 -18.94
C ARG A 114 -17.52 19.27 -17.51
N LYS A 115 -18.55 18.74 -16.86
CA LYS A 115 -18.47 17.96 -15.62
C LYS A 115 -19.27 16.67 -15.79
N ARG A 116 -18.77 15.58 -15.23
CA ARG A 116 -19.40 14.26 -15.28
C ARG A 116 -19.66 13.78 -13.86
N GLY A 117 -19.30 12.56 -13.52
CA GLY A 117 -19.47 11.97 -12.19
C GLY A 117 -18.18 11.33 -11.68
N THR A 118 -18.25 10.78 -10.48
CA THR A 118 -17.08 10.18 -9.79
C THR A 118 -15.95 11.20 -9.62
N PHE A 119 -16.29 12.33 -8.98
CA PHE A 119 -15.33 13.40 -8.64
C PHE A 119 -14.36 12.99 -7.54
N ILE A 120 -14.80 12.12 -6.65
CA ILE A 120 -13.99 11.49 -5.60
C ILE A 120 -14.24 9.99 -5.69
N GLU A 121 -13.18 9.22 -5.91
CA GLU A 121 -13.19 7.76 -5.87
C GLU A 121 -12.41 7.31 -4.64
N PHE A 122 -13.11 6.67 -3.72
CA PHE A 122 -12.54 6.16 -2.48
C PHE A 122 -11.89 4.80 -2.73
N ARG A 123 -10.60 4.67 -2.42
CA ARG A 123 -9.85 3.41 -2.49
C ARG A 123 -9.31 3.06 -1.10
N ASN A 124 -8.86 1.82 -0.89
CA ASN A 124 -8.37 1.42 0.44
C ASN A 124 -7.21 2.33 0.89
N GLY A 125 -6.29 2.68 0.00
CA GLY A 125 -5.10 3.47 0.34
C GLY A 125 -5.14 4.97 0.08
N MET A 126 -6.13 5.44 -0.66
CA MET A 126 -6.08 6.77 -1.24
C MET A 126 -7.46 7.27 -1.64
N LEU A 127 -7.61 8.58 -1.68
CA LEU A 127 -8.71 9.26 -2.35
C LEU A 127 -8.22 9.70 -3.72
N ASN A 128 -8.94 9.33 -4.77
CA ASN A 128 -8.68 9.80 -6.11
C ASN A 128 -9.67 10.91 -6.46
N VAL A 129 -9.16 12.14 -6.60
CA VAL A 129 -9.96 13.34 -6.83
C VAL A 129 -9.77 13.82 -8.27
N SER A 130 -10.87 14.05 -8.99
CA SER A 130 -10.90 14.54 -10.37
C SER A 130 -11.91 15.70 -10.53
N PRO A 131 -11.47 16.93 -10.89
CA PRO A 131 -12.37 18.06 -11.08
C PRO A 131 -13.42 17.87 -12.19
N ILE A 132 -13.06 17.21 -13.29
CA ILE A 132 -13.99 16.86 -14.38
C ILE A 132 -14.89 15.66 -14.01
N GLY A 133 -14.40 14.77 -13.13
CA GLY A 133 -15.02 13.49 -12.81
C GLY A 133 -14.43 12.33 -13.63
N ARG A 134 -14.25 11.16 -13.02
CA ARG A 134 -13.60 9.99 -13.67
C ARG A 134 -14.47 9.30 -14.72
N SER A 135 -15.79 9.53 -14.73
CA SER A 135 -16.72 8.96 -15.71
C SER A 135 -16.79 9.73 -17.04
N CYS A 136 -15.86 10.66 -17.30
CA CYS A 136 -15.77 11.36 -18.58
C CYS A 136 -15.31 10.44 -19.73
N SER A 137 -15.71 10.80 -20.95
CA SER A 137 -15.20 10.11 -22.15
C SER A 137 -13.71 10.41 -22.37
N GLN A 138 -13.08 9.68 -23.30
CA GLN A 138 -11.68 9.92 -23.63
C GLN A 138 -11.47 11.29 -24.28
N GLU A 139 -12.39 11.72 -25.14
CA GLU A 139 -12.36 13.03 -25.79
C GLU A 139 -12.47 14.16 -24.75
N GLU A 140 -13.39 14.00 -23.79
CA GLU A 140 -13.60 14.95 -22.69
C GLU A 140 -12.39 15.01 -21.75
N ARG A 141 -11.74 13.87 -21.53
CA ARG A 141 -10.52 13.79 -20.74
C ARG A 141 -9.38 14.56 -21.42
N MET A 142 -9.22 14.42 -22.73
CA MET A 142 -8.22 15.16 -23.52
C MET A 142 -8.52 16.66 -23.52
N GLU A 143 -9.77 17.06 -23.68
CA GLU A 143 -10.22 18.46 -23.56
C GLU A 143 -9.85 19.04 -22.18
N PHE A 144 -10.14 18.32 -21.09
CA PHE A 144 -9.78 18.74 -19.74
C PHE A 144 -8.26 18.79 -19.53
N HIS A 145 -7.50 17.84 -20.08
CA HIS A 145 -6.04 17.83 -19.96
C HIS A 145 -5.40 19.05 -20.61
N GLU A 146 -5.84 19.43 -21.80
CA GLU A 146 -5.34 20.63 -22.48
C GLU A 146 -5.77 21.93 -21.79
N LEU A 147 -6.96 21.96 -21.21
CA LEU A 147 -7.39 23.08 -20.36
C LEU A 147 -6.54 23.15 -19.08
N ASP A 148 -6.32 22.03 -18.40
CA ASP A 148 -5.57 21.96 -17.16
C ASP A 148 -4.09 22.33 -17.36
N LYS A 149 -3.48 22.00 -18.50
CA LYS A 149 -2.13 22.48 -18.84
C LYS A 149 -2.04 24.01 -18.92
N LYS A 150 -3.08 24.67 -19.44
CA LYS A 150 -3.13 26.13 -19.61
C LYS A 150 -3.45 26.81 -18.28
N GLU A 151 -4.45 26.30 -17.57
CA GLU A 151 -5.03 26.93 -16.39
C GLU A 151 -4.45 26.45 -15.06
N ASN A 152 -3.68 25.35 -15.07
CA ASN A 152 -3.07 24.71 -13.90
C ASN A 152 -4.09 24.38 -12.80
N ILE A 153 -5.28 23.90 -13.18
CA ILE A 153 -6.43 23.69 -12.29
C ILE A 153 -6.08 22.71 -11.17
N ARG A 154 -5.53 21.54 -11.52
CA ARG A 154 -5.13 20.51 -10.55
C ARG A 154 -4.00 20.99 -9.66
N GLN A 155 -3.03 21.75 -10.19
CA GLN A 155 -1.92 22.29 -9.39
C GLN A 155 -2.42 23.29 -8.35
N LYS A 156 -3.28 24.24 -8.74
CA LYS A 156 -3.91 25.20 -7.82
C LYS A 156 -4.71 24.48 -6.73
N PHE A 157 -5.52 23.49 -7.12
CA PHE A 157 -6.30 22.70 -6.17
C PHE A 157 -5.42 21.92 -5.19
N VAL A 158 -4.32 21.30 -5.65
CA VAL A 158 -3.35 20.64 -4.77
C VAL A 158 -2.68 21.64 -3.81
N ALA A 159 -2.31 22.81 -4.29
CA ALA A 159 -1.69 23.84 -3.45
C ALA A 159 -2.62 24.26 -2.31
N ASP A 160 -3.91 24.46 -2.63
CA ASP A 160 -4.92 24.82 -1.64
C ASP A 160 -5.17 23.66 -0.64
N LEU A 161 -5.24 22.41 -1.12
CA LEU A 161 -5.34 21.24 -0.25
C LEU A 161 -4.13 21.09 0.69
N ARG A 162 -2.91 21.32 0.20
CA ARG A 162 -1.69 21.30 1.01
C ARG A 162 -1.72 22.34 2.11
N LYS A 163 -2.25 23.52 1.81
CA LYS A 163 -2.40 24.61 2.78
C LYS A 163 -3.45 24.27 3.83
N GLU A 164 -4.63 23.84 3.40
CA GLU A 164 -5.77 23.55 4.28
C GLU A 164 -5.47 22.38 5.23
N PHE A 165 -4.87 21.31 4.71
CA PHE A 165 -4.59 20.08 5.46
C PHE A 165 -3.11 19.97 5.90
N ALA A 166 -2.43 21.11 6.05
CA ALA A 166 -1.05 21.14 6.52
C ALA A 166 -0.89 20.44 7.89
N GLY A 167 0.16 19.64 8.03
CA GLY A 167 0.45 18.92 9.28
C GLY A 167 -0.42 17.70 9.56
N LYS A 168 -1.35 17.32 8.65
CA LYS A 168 -2.22 16.15 8.81
C LYS A 168 -1.62 14.83 8.30
N GLY A 169 -0.35 14.84 7.87
CA GLY A 169 0.33 13.65 7.35
C GLY A 169 -0.19 13.17 5.99
N ILE A 170 -0.81 14.06 5.20
CA ILE A 170 -1.38 13.75 3.89
C ILE A 170 -0.43 14.26 2.81
N THR A 171 -0.08 13.38 1.88
CA THR A 171 0.65 13.76 0.67
C THR A 171 -0.33 14.01 -0.46
N PHE A 172 0.10 14.66 -1.52
CA PHE A 172 -0.69 14.84 -2.73
C PHE A 172 0.24 14.65 -3.93
N SER A 173 -0.26 14.07 -5.01
CA SER A 173 0.52 13.80 -6.23
C SER A 173 -0.39 13.92 -7.43
N ILE A 174 -0.04 14.73 -8.42
CA ILE A 174 -0.84 14.84 -9.64
C ILE A 174 -0.26 13.86 -10.64
N GLY A 175 -1.04 12.89 -11.11
CA GLY A 175 -0.55 12.04 -12.20
C GLY A 175 -0.80 12.61 -13.59
N ILE A 176 0.03 12.13 -14.51
CA ILE A 176 0.22 12.66 -15.85
C ILE A 176 -0.48 11.74 -16.86
N MET A 177 -1.06 12.33 -17.91
CA MET A 177 -1.44 11.58 -19.10
C MET A 177 -0.29 11.63 -20.10
N HIS A 178 0.29 10.48 -20.43
CA HIS A 178 1.13 10.36 -21.63
C HIS A 178 0.23 10.26 -22.85
N ALA A 179 0.51 11.07 -23.88
CA ALA A 179 -0.28 11.16 -25.11
C ALA A 179 0.15 10.14 -26.18
N ASP A 180 1.06 9.22 -25.84
CA ASP A 180 1.60 8.28 -26.81
C ASP A 180 0.73 7.02 -26.82
N GLY A 181 0.06 6.79 -27.95
CA GLY A 181 -0.84 5.66 -28.22
C GLY A 181 -0.18 4.28 -28.22
N LEU A 182 0.99 4.11 -27.61
CA LEU A 182 1.67 2.85 -27.38
C LEU A 182 2.36 2.93 -26.01
N GLN A 183 2.01 1.99 -25.14
CA GLN A 183 2.54 1.80 -23.79
C GLN A 183 1.87 2.63 -22.70
N GLU A 184 0.76 2.09 -22.24
CA GLU A 184 -0.02 2.50 -21.08
C GLU A 184 0.74 2.23 -19.78
N ARG A 185 1.89 2.90 -19.57
CA ARG A 185 2.49 3.05 -18.25
C ARG A 185 1.49 3.84 -17.42
N GLU A 186 0.96 3.21 -16.37
CA GLU A 186 -0.09 3.72 -15.48
C GLU A 186 -0.21 5.25 -15.47
N ALA A 187 -1.06 5.77 -16.35
CA ALA A 187 -1.53 7.14 -16.28
C ALA A 187 -2.44 7.22 -15.05
N ARG A 188 -1.83 7.38 -13.87
CA ARG A 188 -2.53 7.59 -12.61
C ARG A 188 -3.22 8.95 -12.68
N SER A 189 -4.34 9.07 -13.37
CA SER A 189 -5.24 10.20 -13.16
C SER A 189 -5.69 10.17 -11.71
N ALA A 190 -5.01 10.93 -10.87
CA ALA A 190 -5.28 11.07 -9.46
C ALA A 190 -4.45 12.20 -8.90
N LEU A 191 -5.07 12.93 -7.98
CA LEU A 191 -4.42 13.57 -6.86
C LEU A 191 -4.09 12.44 -5.85
N THR A 192 -3.01 11.66 -6.06
CA THR A 192 -2.63 10.52 -5.20
C THR A 192 -2.02 11.03 -3.90
N SER A 193 -2.72 10.81 -2.78
CA SER A 193 -2.08 10.89 -1.48
C SER A 193 -1.23 9.64 -1.23
N PHE A 194 0.09 9.79 -1.18
CA PHE A 194 1.01 8.77 -0.69
C PHE A 194 1.37 9.03 0.78
N LEU A 195 0.90 8.19 1.71
CA LEU A 195 1.43 8.17 3.07
C LEU A 195 2.88 7.71 3.04
N MET A 196 3.82 8.66 3.02
CA MET A 196 5.23 8.41 3.28
C MET A 196 5.75 9.58 4.12
N ASP A 197 5.27 9.69 5.36
CA ASP A 197 6.15 10.18 6.42
C ASP A 197 5.83 9.55 7.78
N GLY A 198 6.85 8.98 8.41
CA GLY A 198 6.98 8.98 9.87
C GLY A 198 6.18 8.02 10.75
N THR A 199 5.57 6.92 10.27
CA THR A 199 5.02 5.91 11.22
C THR A 199 6.05 4.84 11.56
N ARG A 200 6.67 4.96 12.74
CA ARG A 200 7.26 3.81 13.43
C ARG A 200 6.14 2.79 13.65
N GLY A 201 6.17 1.65 12.95
CA GLY A 201 5.22 0.55 13.09
C GLY A 201 4.50 0.10 11.81
N THR A 202 4.97 0.46 10.61
CA THR A 202 4.34 -0.02 9.35
C THR A 202 4.54 -1.52 9.10
N ALA A 203 3.87 -2.06 8.07
CA ALA A 203 4.16 -3.38 7.51
C ALA A 203 5.67 -3.59 7.21
N TRP A 204 6.42 -2.51 6.97
CA TRP A 204 7.88 -2.52 6.81
C TRP A 204 8.65 -2.78 8.12
N ASP A 205 8.14 -2.28 9.25
CA ASP A 205 8.70 -2.58 10.58
C ASP A 205 8.28 -3.97 11.08
N MET A 206 7.06 -4.42 10.73
CA MET A 206 6.67 -5.83 10.90
C MET A 206 7.51 -6.77 10.01
N TRP A 207 7.85 -6.33 8.79
CA TRP A 207 8.74 -7.04 7.86
C TRP A 207 10.15 -7.20 8.45
N LYS A 208 10.79 -6.14 8.95
CA LYS A 208 12.10 -6.25 9.62
C LYS A 208 12.07 -7.25 10.79
N LYS A 209 10.98 -7.24 11.58
CA LYS A 209 10.81 -8.14 12.75
C LYS A 209 10.53 -9.60 12.40
N THR A 210 9.98 -9.90 11.22
CA THR A 210 9.62 -11.27 10.80
C THR A 210 10.53 -11.86 9.74
N ALA A 211 11.26 -11.06 8.97
CA ALA A 211 12.25 -11.52 7.98
C ALA A 211 13.64 -11.77 8.59
N ILE A 212 13.97 -11.13 9.72
CA ILE A 212 15.32 -11.15 10.34
C ILE A 212 15.30 -11.84 11.71
N ARG A 213 14.56 -12.95 11.89
CA ARG A 213 14.78 -13.81 13.07
C ARG A 213 15.77 -14.91 12.70
N PRO A 214 16.94 -14.99 13.37
CA PRO A 214 17.72 -16.22 13.37
C PRO A 214 16.86 -17.29 14.04
N SER A 215 16.65 -18.41 13.36
CA SER A 215 16.04 -19.60 13.95
C SER A 215 16.99 -20.15 15.01
N ILE A 216 16.75 -19.82 16.28
CA ILE A 216 17.28 -20.60 17.39
C ILE A 216 16.20 -21.65 17.69
N SER A 217 16.49 -22.89 17.29
CA SER A 217 15.77 -24.06 17.74
C SER A 217 15.97 -24.24 19.24
N SER A 218 14.88 -24.46 19.97
CA SER A 218 14.95 -25.11 21.28
C SER A 218 13.72 -25.98 21.46
N GLU A 219 13.74 -27.14 20.82
CA GLU A 219 13.06 -28.29 21.40
C GLU A 219 14.02 -28.92 22.42
N THR A 220 13.64 -28.84 23.69
CA THR A 220 13.81 -29.90 24.69
C THR A 220 12.95 -29.53 25.90
N LYS A 221 11.75 -30.13 25.98
CA LYS A 221 11.00 -30.25 27.25
C LYS A 221 11.74 -31.27 28.15
N PRO A 222 11.52 -31.24 29.48
CA PRO A 222 10.40 -32.04 29.99
C PRO A 222 9.59 -31.36 31.10
N CYS A 223 8.30 -31.74 31.14
CA CYS A 223 7.38 -31.51 32.25
C CYS A 223 7.93 -32.07 33.58
N ARG A 224 7.62 -31.42 34.70
CA ARG A 224 7.27 -32.11 35.97
C ARG A 224 6.46 -31.20 36.90
N ALA A 225 5.49 -31.83 37.53
CA ALA A 225 4.52 -31.28 38.46
C ALA A 225 5.08 -31.11 39.88
N GLY A 226 4.42 -30.24 40.66
CA GLY A 226 4.09 -30.53 42.05
C GLY A 226 4.92 -29.87 43.15
N THR A 227 4.16 -29.28 44.08
CA THR A 227 4.34 -29.27 45.54
C THR A 227 4.92 -28.02 46.22
N THR A 228 3.99 -27.27 46.80
CA THR A 228 3.91 -26.65 48.14
C THR A 228 5.10 -26.78 49.12
N THR A 229 5.16 -25.76 50.01
CA THR A 229 5.84 -25.59 51.32
C THR A 229 7.17 -24.81 51.28
N ARG A 230 7.57 -23.97 52.26
CA ARG A 230 6.98 -23.20 53.38
C ARG A 230 8.20 -22.47 54.02
N SER A 231 8.01 -21.23 54.47
CA SER A 231 8.70 -20.51 55.57
C SER A 231 10.22 -20.56 55.81
N SER A 232 10.84 -19.38 55.96
CA SER A 232 11.47 -18.88 57.21
C SER A 232 11.97 -17.43 56.98
N LEU A 233 11.41 -16.39 57.61
CA LEU A 233 11.67 -15.85 58.97
C LEU A 233 13.10 -15.32 59.20
N THR A 234 13.26 -13.99 59.28
CA THR A 234 13.95 -13.19 60.35
C THR A 234 14.03 -11.70 59.89
N ARG A 235 13.26 -10.79 60.53
CA ARG A 235 13.55 -9.86 61.65
C ARG A 235 14.35 -8.58 61.27
N GLY A 236 13.73 -7.42 61.56
CA GLY A 236 14.18 -6.02 61.31
C GLY A 236 15.39 -5.55 62.17
N PRO A 237 15.59 -4.24 62.51
CA PRO A 237 14.55 -3.27 62.93
C PRO A 237 14.73 -1.75 62.57
N TRP A 238 13.61 -1.01 62.66
CA TRP A 238 13.35 0.33 63.26
C TRP A 238 14.07 1.63 62.82
N ALA A 239 13.27 2.66 62.47
CA ALA A 239 13.08 3.96 63.17
C ALA A 239 12.18 4.92 62.32
N THR A 240 10.94 5.23 62.72
CA THR A 240 10.43 6.50 63.34
C THR A 240 11.01 7.80 62.75
N ARG A 241 10.26 8.84 62.38
CA ARG A 241 8.93 9.35 62.76
C ARG A 241 8.13 9.83 61.56
#